data_AF-A0A534ZBA3-F1
#
_entry.id   AF-A0A534ZBA3-F1
#
_cell.length_a   1.000
_cell.length_b   1.000
_cell.length_c   1.000
_cell.angle_alpha   90.00
_cell.angle_beta   90.00
_cell.angle_gamma   90.00
#
_symmetry.space_group_name_H-M   'P 1'
#
loop_
_entity.id
_entity.type
_entity.pdbx_description
1 polymer ?
#
loop_
_entity_poly.entity_id
_entity_poly.type
_entity_poly.pdbx_seq_one_letter_code
_entity_poly.pdbx_strand_id
1 'polypeptide(L)'
;MAGGCRTGPPEAAVHNPDRLKVLDRCKHAEGVVVDVALEDDGDYHLWFRPDSGYEYLLNAENHFQAQPAMLAEITPDCPSSTSPPDARSAARCPKSKLPIPVIGRHIAVDGPWVLDTDHGWREIHPVDLIRIT
;
A
#
# COMPACT_ATOMS: atom_id res chain seq x y z
N MET A 1 6.26 16.72 14.16
CA MET A 1 7.03 15.79 13.32
C MET A 1 6.34 14.44 13.42
N ALA A 2 5.41 14.18 12.50
CA ALA A 2 4.56 12.99 12.54
C ALA A 2 5.35 11.80 11.95
N GLY A 3 5.85 10.93 12.82
CA GLY A 3 6.61 9.74 12.42
C GLY A 3 5.65 8.65 11.95
N GLY A 4 5.70 8.33 10.66
CA GLY A 4 4.90 7.26 10.05
C GLY A 4 5.39 6.91 8.65
N CYS A 5 5.74 7.93 7.83
CA CYS A 5 6.19 7.72 6.46
C CYS A 5 7.71 7.70 6.30
N ARG A 6 8.18 7.01 5.26
CA ARG A 6 9.59 6.87 4.86
C ARG A 6 10.25 8.19 4.51
N THR A 7 11.57 8.25 4.71
CA THR A 7 12.43 9.28 4.13
C THR A 7 13.10 8.72 2.87
N GLY A 8 13.07 9.45 1.76
CA GLY A 8 13.72 9.04 0.50
C GLY A 8 12.75 9.06 -0.69
N PRO A 9 13.07 8.34 -1.78
CA PRO A 9 12.14 8.11 -2.89
C PRO A 9 10.92 7.32 -2.39
N PRO A 10 9.69 7.81 -2.60
CA PRO A 10 8.46 7.13 -2.15
C PRO A 10 8.34 5.69 -2.66
N GLU A 11 8.69 5.47 -3.91
CA GLU A 11 8.64 4.21 -4.66
C GLU A 11 9.87 3.30 -4.46
N ALA A 12 10.81 3.67 -3.59
CA ALA A 12 11.99 2.86 -3.35
C ALA A 12 11.61 1.45 -2.85
N ALA A 13 12.40 0.46 -3.29
CA ALA A 13 12.25 -0.97 -2.93
C ALA A 13 10.99 -1.67 -3.48
N VAL A 14 10.13 -0.96 -4.23
CA VAL A 14 8.93 -1.50 -4.88
C VAL A 14 9.25 -2.20 -6.20
N HIS A 15 8.58 -3.31 -6.48
CA HIS A 15 8.60 -3.94 -7.82
C HIS A 15 7.82 -3.08 -8.83
N ASN A 16 8.32 -2.88 -10.05
CA ASN A 16 7.71 -2.04 -11.09
C ASN A 16 7.34 -0.62 -10.60
N PRO A 17 8.29 0.16 -10.04
CA PRO A 17 8.01 1.47 -9.46
C PRO A 17 7.60 2.51 -10.51
N ASP A 18 7.97 2.32 -11.79
CA ASP A 18 7.67 3.26 -12.88
C ASP A 18 6.17 3.43 -13.16
N ARG A 19 5.34 2.45 -12.73
CA ARG A 19 3.87 2.54 -12.80
C ARG A 19 3.28 3.48 -11.75
N LEU A 20 4.06 3.85 -10.73
CA LEU A 20 3.57 4.62 -9.60
C LEU A 20 3.79 6.11 -9.80
N LYS A 21 2.69 6.85 -10.02
CA LYS A 21 2.72 8.30 -9.99
C LYS A 21 2.42 8.79 -8.58
N VAL A 22 3.45 9.29 -7.89
CA VAL A 22 3.31 9.88 -6.55
C VAL A 22 2.39 11.10 -6.57
N LEU A 23 1.30 11.04 -5.80
CA LEU A 23 0.35 12.15 -5.59
C LEU A 23 0.72 12.94 -4.34
N ASP A 24 1.09 12.25 -3.26
CA ASP A 24 1.65 12.82 -2.05
C ASP A 24 2.62 11.81 -1.42
N ARG A 25 3.71 12.32 -0.84
CA ARG A 25 4.76 11.48 -0.26
C ARG A 25 4.33 10.82 1.05
N CYS A 26 3.32 11.37 1.73
CA CYS A 26 2.86 10.85 3.00
C CYS A 26 1.39 11.17 3.22
N LYS A 27 0.56 10.13 3.18
CA LYS A 27 -0.85 10.20 3.59
C LYS A 27 -1.15 9.18 4.66
N HIS A 28 -2.17 9.54 5.41
CA HIS A 28 -2.78 8.71 6.43
C HIS A 28 -4.16 8.27 5.93
N ALA A 29 -4.51 7.01 6.15
CA ALA A 29 -5.83 6.46 5.87
C ALA A 29 -6.25 5.47 6.95
N GLU A 30 -7.54 5.47 7.29
CA GLU A 30 -8.13 4.53 8.23
C GLU A 30 -9.32 3.82 7.61
N GLY A 31 -9.64 2.62 8.11
CA GLY A 31 -10.83 1.89 7.68
C GLY A 31 -10.83 0.43 8.08
N VAL A 32 -11.79 -0.32 7.54
CA VAL A 32 -12.00 -1.74 7.87
C VAL A 32 -11.55 -2.63 6.72
N VAL A 33 -10.66 -3.58 7.02
CA VAL A 33 -10.14 -4.54 6.03
C VAL A 33 -11.27 -5.43 5.50
N VAL A 34 -11.40 -5.49 4.18
CA VAL A 34 -12.38 -6.31 3.47
C VAL A 34 -11.74 -7.48 2.72
N ASP A 35 -10.44 -7.39 2.39
CA ASP A 35 -9.68 -8.49 1.80
C ASP A 35 -8.18 -8.39 2.12
N VAL A 36 -7.51 -9.54 2.16
CA VAL A 36 -6.07 -9.66 2.36
C VAL A 36 -5.55 -10.77 1.44
N ALA A 37 -4.74 -10.39 0.46
CA ALA A 37 -4.12 -11.32 -0.49
C ALA A 37 -2.60 -11.20 -0.46
N LEU A 38 -1.89 -12.32 -0.64
CA LEU A 38 -0.45 -12.36 -0.87
C LEU A 38 -0.23 -12.54 -2.36
N GLU A 39 0.52 -11.63 -2.97
CA GLU A 39 0.79 -11.61 -4.41
C GLU A 39 2.12 -12.29 -4.78
N ASP A 40 2.33 -12.51 -6.08
CA ASP A 40 3.49 -13.23 -6.63
C ASP A 40 4.84 -12.51 -6.40
N ASP A 41 4.83 -11.19 -6.21
CA ASP A 41 6.01 -10.39 -5.85
C ASP A 41 6.26 -10.31 -4.34
N GLY A 42 5.40 -10.95 -3.54
CA GLY A 42 5.48 -11.01 -2.09
C GLY A 42 4.78 -9.85 -1.38
N ASP A 43 4.12 -8.96 -2.11
CA ASP A 43 3.33 -7.88 -1.54
C ASP A 43 2.05 -8.46 -0.90
N TYR A 44 1.64 -7.87 0.23
CA TYR A 44 0.31 -8.11 0.75
C TYR A 44 -0.62 -6.99 0.28
N HIS A 45 -1.57 -7.35 -0.58
CA HIS A 45 -2.68 -6.49 -0.98
C HIS A 45 -3.73 -6.43 0.12
N LEU A 46 -3.92 -5.24 0.69
CA LEU A 46 -4.92 -4.97 1.71
C LEU A 46 -6.01 -4.07 1.11
N TRP A 47 -7.15 -4.66 0.77
CA TRP A 47 -8.34 -3.88 0.46
C TRP A 47 -9.07 -3.53 1.75
N PHE A 48 -9.39 -2.26 1.94
CA PHE A 48 -10.17 -1.80 3.08
C PHE A 48 -11.21 -0.77 2.66
N ARG A 49 -12.36 -0.80 3.32
CA ARG A 49 -13.38 0.25 3.20
C ARG A 49 -12.92 1.45 4.04
N PRO A 50 -12.64 2.62 3.44
CA PRO A 50 -12.19 3.77 4.21
C PRO A 50 -13.23 4.24 5.21
N ASP A 51 -12.75 4.78 6.31
CA ASP A 51 -13.57 5.52 7.27
C ASP A 51 -14.08 6.84 6.68
N SER A 52 -15.14 7.37 7.29
CA SER A 52 -15.72 8.64 6.86
C SER A 52 -14.71 9.77 7.01
N GLY A 53 -14.53 10.54 5.94
CA GLY A 53 -13.53 11.60 5.84
C GLY A 53 -12.25 11.18 5.10
N TYR A 54 -12.05 9.89 4.79
CA TYR A 54 -10.92 9.40 3.99
C TYR A 54 -11.28 9.06 2.54
N GLU A 55 -12.55 9.16 2.14
CA GLU A 55 -13.02 8.82 0.79
C GLU A 55 -12.40 9.73 -0.29
N TYR A 56 -11.90 10.92 0.08
CA TYR A 56 -11.20 11.82 -0.84
C TYR A 56 -9.90 11.22 -1.41
N LEU A 57 -9.37 10.18 -0.77
CA LEU A 57 -8.18 9.44 -1.25
C LEU A 57 -8.50 8.52 -2.43
N LEU A 58 -9.77 8.18 -2.63
CA LEU A 58 -10.21 7.30 -3.70
C LEU A 58 -10.32 8.05 -5.03
N ASN A 59 -10.40 7.30 -6.13
CA ASN A 59 -10.91 7.75 -7.41
C ASN A 59 -12.02 6.80 -7.92
N ALA A 60 -12.44 6.95 -9.19
CA ALA A 60 -13.49 6.11 -9.77
C ALA A 60 -13.11 4.63 -9.92
N GLU A 61 -11.81 4.33 -10.03
CA GLU A 61 -11.29 2.96 -10.20
C GLU A 61 -11.04 2.26 -8.86
N ASN A 62 -11.15 2.98 -7.73
CA ASN A 62 -11.06 2.40 -6.40
C ASN A 62 -12.33 1.63 -6.01
N HIS A 63 -12.43 0.38 -6.46
CA HIS A 63 -13.51 -0.51 -6.09
C HIS A 63 -13.05 -1.96 -5.94
N PHE A 64 -13.46 -2.61 -4.85
CA PHE A 64 -13.28 -4.04 -4.64
C PHE A 64 -14.66 -4.70 -4.58
N GLN A 65 -14.89 -5.73 -5.40
CA GLN A 65 -16.19 -6.40 -5.51
C GLN A 65 -17.36 -5.41 -5.72
N ALA A 66 -17.16 -4.44 -6.63
CA ALA A 66 -18.10 -3.38 -6.97
C ALA A 66 -18.48 -2.42 -5.81
N GLN A 67 -17.69 -2.38 -4.74
CA GLN A 67 -17.85 -1.44 -3.63
C GLN A 67 -16.61 -0.56 -3.48
N PRO A 68 -16.76 0.73 -3.12
CA PRO A 68 -15.61 1.61 -2.89
C PRO A 68 -14.65 1.05 -1.84
N ALA A 69 -13.38 0.90 -2.19
CA ALA A 69 -12.34 0.41 -1.31
C ALA A 69 -10.98 1.00 -1.69
N MET A 70 -10.15 1.24 -0.69
CA MET A 70 -8.75 1.65 -0.86
C MET A 70 -7.87 0.40 -0.88
N LEU A 71 -6.85 0.39 -1.74
CA LEU A 71 -5.77 -0.58 -1.70
C LEU A 71 -4.60 0.01 -0.90
N ALA A 72 -3.99 -0.82 -0.06
CA ALA A 72 -2.70 -0.57 0.54
C ALA A 72 -1.81 -1.80 0.37
N GLU A 73 -0.56 -1.59 -0.03
CA GLU A 73 0.38 -2.68 -0.31
C GLU A 73 1.50 -2.70 0.75
N ILE A 74 1.56 -3.79 1.52
CA ILE A 74 2.70 -4.06 2.41
C ILE A 74 3.73 -4.83 1.61
N THR A 75 4.82 -4.18 1.23
CA THR A 75 5.87 -4.76 0.39
C THR A 75 6.93 -5.51 1.22
N PRO A 76 7.65 -6.49 0.65
CA PRO A 76 8.87 -7.03 1.25
C PRO A 76 9.91 -5.95 1.58
N ASP A 77 10.77 -6.22 2.57
CA ASP A 77 11.87 -5.36 3.00
C ASP A 77 13.06 -5.47 2.02
N CYS A 78 12.84 -5.12 0.74
CA CYS A 78 13.91 -5.05 -0.25
C CYS A 78 14.89 -3.88 0.03
N PRO A 79 16.17 -3.97 -0.38
CA PRO A 79 17.12 -2.87 -0.22
C PRO A 79 16.66 -1.60 -0.95
N SER A 80 16.59 -0.47 -0.24
CA SER A 80 16.14 0.81 -0.78
C SER A 80 17.07 1.44 -1.84
N SER A 81 18.27 0.89 -2.04
CA SER A 81 19.22 1.35 -3.07
C SER A 81 18.81 0.99 -4.49
N THR A 82 17.93 -0.01 -4.66
CA THR A 82 17.48 -0.50 -5.98
C THR A 82 16.12 -1.19 -5.87
N SER A 83 15.19 -0.84 -6.76
CA SER A 83 13.96 -1.63 -6.92
C SER A 83 14.26 -3.03 -7.50
N PRO A 84 13.57 -4.08 -7.03
CA PRO A 84 13.72 -5.43 -7.58
C PRO A 84 13.32 -5.46 -9.07
N PRO A 85 14.17 -6.05 -9.96
CA PRO A 85 13.94 -6.03 -11.41
C PRO A 85 12.75 -6.89 -11.87
N ASP A 86 12.31 -7.84 -11.04
CA ASP A 86 11.16 -8.69 -11.34
C ASP A 86 10.43 -9.15 -10.05
N ALA A 87 9.18 -9.57 -10.18
CA ALA A 87 8.36 -10.07 -9.07
C ALA A 87 9.06 -11.18 -8.27
N ARG A 88 9.70 -12.13 -8.96
CA ARG A 88 10.41 -13.23 -8.28
C ARG A 88 11.56 -12.72 -7.41
N SER A 89 12.24 -11.65 -7.80
CA SER A 89 13.31 -11.03 -7.03
C SER A 89 12.79 -10.24 -5.84
N ALA A 90 11.64 -9.56 -5.99
CA ALA A 90 10.93 -8.92 -4.90
C ALA A 90 10.50 -9.95 -3.85
N ALA A 91 9.89 -11.06 -4.28
CA ALA A 91 9.40 -12.13 -3.40
C ALA A 91 10.53 -12.85 -2.63
N ARG A 92 11.79 -12.71 -3.04
CA ARG A 92 12.97 -13.25 -2.33
C ARG A 92 13.53 -12.30 -1.29
N CYS A 93 13.09 -11.04 -1.25
CA CYS A 93 13.47 -10.12 -0.19
C CYS A 93 12.94 -10.61 1.17
N PRO A 94 13.55 -10.16 2.28
CA PRO A 94 13.00 -10.42 3.61
C PRO A 94 11.54 -9.95 3.69
N LYS A 95 10.70 -10.71 4.39
CA LYS A 95 9.31 -10.31 4.62
C LYS A 95 9.25 -9.02 5.43
N SER A 96 8.23 -8.21 5.16
CA SER A 96 7.94 -7.02 5.97
C SER A 96 7.82 -7.37 7.45
N LYS A 97 8.29 -6.46 8.31
CA LYS A 97 8.07 -6.53 9.76
C LYS A 97 6.73 -5.93 10.19
N LEU A 98 6.01 -5.30 9.26
CA LEU A 98 4.68 -4.76 9.52
C LEU A 98 3.70 -5.90 9.81
N PRO A 99 2.79 -5.75 10.78
CA PRO A 99 1.79 -6.76 11.05
C PRO A 99 0.78 -6.83 9.89
N ILE A 100 0.47 -8.05 9.45
CA ILE A 100 -0.56 -8.29 8.44
C ILE A 100 -1.91 -8.42 9.14
N PRO A 101 -2.91 -7.57 8.83
CA PRO A 101 -4.23 -7.65 9.46
C PRO A 101 -5.02 -8.86 8.95
N VAL A 102 -6.17 -9.11 9.59
CA VAL A 102 -7.18 -10.05 9.10
C VAL A 102 -8.45 -9.29 8.73
N ILE A 103 -9.27 -9.89 7.87
CA ILE A 103 -10.56 -9.33 7.43
C ILE A 103 -11.41 -8.92 8.65
N GLY A 104 -12.05 -7.76 8.56
CA GLY A 104 -12.92 -7.19 9.59
C GLY A 104 -12.19 -6.41 10.68
N ARG A 105 -10.85 -6.40 10.71
CA ARG A 105 -10.10 -5.52 11.63
C ARG A 105 -10.07 -4.09 11.10
N HIS A 106 -10.13 -3.14 12.03
CA HIS A 106 -9.90 -1.75 11.72
C HIS A 106 -8.38 -1.50 11.66
N ILE A 107 -7.95 -0.70 10.70
CA ILE A 107 -6.54 -0.37 10.48
C ILE A 107 -6.36 1.13 10.30
N ALA A 108 -5.16 1.60 10.64
CA ALA A 108 -4.67 2.92 10.32
C ALA A 108 -3.31 2.76 9.62
N VAL A 109 -3.18 3.29 8.41
CA VAL A 109 -1.99 3.16 7.57
C VAL A 109 -1.40 4.53 7.25
N ASP A 110 -0.06 4.58 7.21
CA ASP A 110 0.70 5.73 6.72
C ASP A 110 1.63 5.26 5.59
N GLY A 111 1.76 6.04 4.52
CA GLY A 111 2.68 5.77 3.41
C GLY A 111 2.51 6.73 2.23
N PRO A 112 3.26 6.54 1.13
CA PRO A 112 3.06 7.29 -0.10
C PRO A 112 1.68 7.03 -0.69
N TRP A 113 0.99 8.10 -1.08
CA TRP A 113 -0.24 8.00 -1.83
C TRP A 113 0.07 8.17 -3.31
N VAL A 114 -0.23 7.13 -4.09
CA VAL A 114 0.16 7.04 -5.48
C VAL A 114 -1.06 6.73 -6.35
N LEU A 115 -0.94 7.03 -7.64
CA LEU A 115 -1.78 6.49 -8.70
C LEU A 115 -0.98 5.37 -9.36
N ASP A 116 -1.50 4.15 -9.34
CA ASP A 116 -0.98 3.06 -10.17
C ASP A 116 -1.51 3.27 -11.59
N THR A 117 -0.62 3.53 -12.55
CA THR A 117 -1.00 3.83 -13.93
C THR A 117 -1.38 2.61 -14.74
N ASP A 118 -1.04 1.40 -14.29
CA ASP A 118 -1.42 0.15 -14.96
C ASP A 118 -2.85 -0.26 -14.57
N HIS A 119 -3.24 -0.02 -13.31
CA HIS A 119 -4.57 -0.36 -12.80
C HIS A 119 -5.56 0.81 -12.77
N GLY A 120 -5.07 2.04 -12.69
CA GLY A 120 -5.88 3.27 -12.72
C GLY A 120 -6.42 3.72 -11.36
N TRP A 121 -6.29 2.91 -10.30
CA TRP A 121 -6.71 3.27 -8.95
C TRP A 121 -5.62 4.01 -8.16
N ARG A 122 -6.03 4.61 -7.04
CA ARG A 122 -5.11 5.20 -6.07
C ARG A 122 -4.90 4.28 -4.89
N GLU A 123 -3.71 4.32 -4.31
CA GLU A 123 -3.33 3.38 -3.25
C GLU A 123 -2.30 3.98 -2.29
N ILE A 124 -2.15 3.35 -1.13
CA ILE A 124 -1.02 3.59 -0.24
C ILE A 124 0.04 2.54 -0.54
N HIS A 125 1.09 2.93 -1.26
CA HIS A 125 2.08 1.99 -1.76
C HIS A 125 3.49 2.60 -1.74
N PRO A 126 4.40 2.05 -0.90
CA PRO A 126 4.14 1.02 0.11
C PRO A 126 3.55 1.58 1.39
N VAL A 127 2.99 0.70 2.20
CA VAL A 127 2.71 1.00 3.60
C VAL A 127 4.04 1.12 4.37
N ASP A 128 4.21 2.23 5.08
CA ASP A 128 5.35 2.48 5.97
C ASP A 128 5.04 2.18 7.42
N LEU A 129 3.79 2.41 7.82
CA LEU A 129 3.29 2.12 9.15
C LEU A 129 1.86 1.59 9.03
N ILE A 130 1.56 0.56 9.82
CA ILE A 130 0.21 0.05 10.01
C ILE A 130 -0.05 -0.19 11.49
N ARG A 131 -1.22 0.23 11.95
CA ARG A 131 -1.75 -0.03 13.29
C ARG A 131 -3.07 -0.77 13.15
N ILE A 132 -3.23 -1.86 13.87
CA ILE A 132 -4.44 -2.68 13.87
C ILE A 132 -5.19 -2.43 15.19
N THR A 133 -6.44 -1.98 15.11
CA THR A 133 -7.28 -1.59 16.27
C THR A 133 -8.54 -2.41 16.35
#